data_AF-A0A933A6Z0-F1
#
_entry.id   AF-A0A933A6Z0-F1
#
_cell.length_a   1.000
_cell.length_b   1.000
_cell.length_c   1.000
_cell.angle_alpha   90.00
_cell.angle_beta   90.00
_cell.angle_gamma   90.00
#
_symmetry.space_group_name_H-M   'P 1'
#
loop_
_entity.id
_entity.type
_entity.pdbx_description
1 polymer ?
#
loop_
_entity_poly.entity_id
_entity_poly.type
_entity_poly.pdbx_seq_one_letter_code
_entity_poly.pdbx_strand_id
1 'polypeptide(L)'
;MAALADLLALVHGLVVIPTIAAAPWVFIFGRRRRIWLERLYLLVGGATAVSFLLTGECMLSVWENQIRARAAPGTAYTGGFISHYAGWAGIPWRDKLTLPLAVSLIVLGVAALLRRWWAGHRARHAA
;
A
#
# COMPACT_ATOMS: atom_id res chain seq x y z
N MET A 1 -18.58 8.85 -16.34
CA MET A 1 -17.34 8.05 -16.31
C MET A 1 -16.20 8.76 -15.56
N ALA A 2 -16.01 10.07 -15.71
CA ALA A 2 -15.02 10.82 -14.92
C ALA A 2 -15.21 10.64 -13.39
N ALA A 3 -16.46 10.76 -12.90
CA ALA A 3 -16.79 10.51 -11.50
C ALA A 3 -16.39 9.12 -10.98
N LEU A 4 -16.35 8.10 -11.86
CA LEU A 4 -15.90 6.76 -11.49
C LEU A 4 -14.37 6.71 -11.30
N ALA A 5 -13.61 7.41 -12.15
CA ALA A 5 -12.17 7.53 -11.98
C ALA A 5 -11.82 8.28 -10.69
N ASP A 6 -12.54 9.36 -10.38
CA ASP A 6 -12.32 10.13 -9.16
C ASP A 6 -12.71 9.34 -7.91
N LEU A 7 -13.81 8.58 -7.97
CA LEU A 7 -14.17 7.64 -6.91
C LEU A 7 -13.09 6.57 -6.72
N LEU A 8 -12.56 6.01 -7.81
CA LEU A 8 -11.49 5.03 -7.74
C LEU A 8 -10.21 5.63 -7.15
N ALA A 9 -9.88 6.88 -7.49
CA ALA A 9 -8.76 7.60 -6.91
C ALA A 9 -8.93 7.81 -5.41
N LEU A 10 -10.13 8.17 -4.94
CA LEU A 10 -10.43 8.29 -3.51
C LEU A 10 -10.28 6.96 -2.79
N VAL A 11 -10.82 5.88 -3.36
CA VAL A 11 -10.65 4.52 -2.82
C VAL A 11 -9.18 4.14 -2.78
N HIS A 12 -8.42 4.45 -3.83
CA HIS A 12 -6.99 4.18 -3.89
C HIS A 12 -6.22 4.95 -2.81
N GLY A 13 -6.51 6.24 -2.63
CA GLY A 13 -5.95 7.06 -1.55
C GLY A 13 -6.28 6.51 -0.16
N LEU A 14 -7.53 6.09 0.07
CA LEU A 14 -7.98 5.46 1.32
C LEU A 14 -7.30 4.13 1.62
N VAL A 15 -6.77 3.44 0.60
CA VAL A 15 -6.01 2.20 0.77
C VAL A 15 -4.52 2.52 1.00
N VAL A 16 -3.94 3.36 0.15
CA VAL A 16 -2.49 3.62 0.15
C VAL A 16 -2.05 4.48 1.33
N ILE A 17 -2.76 5.57 1.63
CA ILE A 17 -2.35 6.52 2.68
C ILE A 17 -2.32 5.83 4.05
N PRO A 18 -3.37 5.11 4.49
CA PRO A 18 -3.32 4.39 5.76
C PRO A 18 -2.29 3.27 5.74
N THR A 19 -2.05 2.60 4.61
CA THR A 19 -1.00 1.56 4.56
C THR A 19 0.37 2.16 4.84
N ILE A 20 0.69 3.30 4.24
CA ILE A 20 1.97 3.98 4.47
C ILE A 20 2.04 4.55 5.90
N ALA A 21 0.97 5.21 6.36
CA ALA A 21 0.94 5.86 7.67
C ALA A 21 0.81 4.88 8.85
N ALA A 22 0.14 3.75 8.65
CA ALA A 22 -0.06 2.75 9.70
C ALA A 22 1.12 1.79 9.84
N ALA A 23 1.99 1.64 8.84
CA ALA A 23 3.14 0.74 8.93
C ALA A 23 4.05 1.06 10.15
N PRO A 24 4.43 2.32 10.42
CA PRO A 24 5.17 2.68 11.63
C PRO A 24 4.37 2.41 12.91
N TRP A 25 3.06 2.69 12.90
CA TRP A 25 2.17 2.51 14.06
C TRP A 25 2.01 1.03 14.43
N VAL A 26 1.78 0.17 13.45
CA VAL A 26 1.70 -1.29 13.64
C VAL A 26 3.03 -1.83 14.15
N PHE A 27 4.16 -1.29 13.67
CA PHE A 27 5.48 -1.72 14.11
C PHE A 27 5.82 -1.29 15.56
N ILE A 28 5.54 -0.04 15.92
CA ILE A 28 5.87 0.52 17.24
C ILE A 28 4.91 0.01 18.33
N PHE A 29 3.60 -0.07 18.02
CA PHE A 29 2.55 -0.32 19.01
C PHE A 29 1.87 -1.70 18.89
N GLY A 30 2.26 -2.52 17.91
CA GLY A 30 1.64 -3.81 17.60
C GLY A 30 1.73 -4.88 18.68
N ARG A 31 2.37 -4.61 19.82
CA ARG A 31 2.62 -5.60 20.87
C ARG A 31 1.39 -5.96 21.71
N ARG A 32 0.31 -5.16 21.75
CA ARG A 32 -0.73 -5.37 22.80
C ARG A 32 -2.21 -5.25 22.47
N ARG A 33 -2.71 -4.66 21.37
CA ARG A 33 -4.18 -4.40 21.32
C ARG A 33 -4.98 -4.61 20.03
N ARG A 34 -4.42 -4.83 18.82
CA ARG A 34 -5.28 -4.90 17.61
C ARG A 34 -4.77 -5.86 16.52
N ILE A 35 -4.89 -7.18 16.77
CA ILE A 35 -4.57 -8.26 15.79
C ILE A 35 -5.32 -8.07 14.46
N TRP A 36 -6.55 -7.53 14.50
CA TRP A 36 -7.34 -7.29 13.29
C TRP A 36 -6.71 -6.25 12.35
N LEU A 37 -6.12 -5.17 12.89
CA LEU A 37 -5.42 -4.15 12.09
C LEU A 37 -4.16 -4.71 11.44
N GLU A 38 -3.45 -5.58 12.15
CA GLU A 38 -2.30 -6.29 11.60
C GLU A 38 -2.72 -7.20 10.43
N ARG A 39 -3.77 -8.02 10.60
CA ARG A 39 -4.31 -8.85 9.51
C ARG A 39 -4.75 -8.02 8.31
N LEU A 40 -5.45 -6.91 8.55
CA LEU A 40 -5.88 -6.00 7.51
C LEU A 40 -4.68 -5.40 6.76
N TYR A 41 -3.68 -4.93 7.49
CA TYR A 41 -2.44 -4.39 6.92
C TYR A 41 -1.72 -5.41 6.05
N LEU A 42 -1.65 -6.67 6.48
CA LEU A 42 -1.01 -7.73 5.71
C LEU A 42 -1.78 -8.11 4.45
N LEU A 43 -3.10 -8.17 4.55
CA LEU A 43 -3.94 -8.47 3.39
C LEU A 43 -3.85 -7.35 2.35
N VAL A 44 -4.00 -6.10 2.78
CA VAL A 44 -3.95 -4.93 1.89
C VAL A 44 -2.54 -4.68 1.36
N GLY A 45 -1.55 -4.67 2.24
CA GLY A 45 -0.14 -4.49 1.88
C GLY A 45 0.39 -5.64 1.04
N GLY A 46 0.02 -6.88 1.35
CA GLY A 46 0.36 -8.07 0.57
C GLY A 46 -0.28 -8.07 -0.81
N ALA A 47 -1.56 -7.74 -0.93
CA ALA A 47 -2.23 -7.59 -2.23
C ALA A 47 -1.57 -6.47 -3.07
N THR A 48 -1.20 -5.36 -2.42
CA THR A 48 -0.46 -4.26 -3.07
C THR A 48 0.93 -4.74 -3.55
N ALA A 49 1.65 -5.50 -2.73
CA ALA A 49 2.94 -6.10 -3.08
C ALA A 49 2.83 -6.98 -4.33
N VAL A 50 1.86 -7.91 -4.31
CA VAL A 50 1.60 -8.84 -5.41
C VAL A 50 1.24 -8.07 -6.67
N SER A 51 0.41 -7.04 -6.57
CA SER A 51 0.12 -6.16 -7.71
C SER A 51 1.38 -5.56 -8.31
N PHE A 52 2.24 -4.94 -7.48
CA PHE A 52 3.49 -4.35 -7.96
C PHE A 52 4.42 -5.39 -8.60
N LEU A 53 4.47 -6.61 -8.08
CA LEU A 53 5.25 -7.70 -8.68
C LEU A 53 4.71 -8.14 -10.04
N LEU A 54 3.39 -8.14 -10.23
CA LEU A 54 2.75 -8.62 -11.46
C LEU A 54 2.67 -7.55 -12.55
N THR A 55 2.41 -6.29 -12.18
CA THR A 55 2.15 -5.21 -13.14
C THR A 55 3.21 -4.11 -13.13
N GLY A 56 4.14 -4.11 -12.17
CA GLY A 56 5.12 -3.03 -11.99
C GLY A 56 4.56 -1.77 -11.32
N GLU A 57 3.25 -1.75 -11.02
CA GLU A 57 2.53 -0.63 -10.45
C GLU A 57 1.35 -1.10 -9.57
N CYS A 58 0.62 -0.20 -8.92
CA CYS A 58 -0.58 -0.57 -8.18
C CYS A 58 -1.74 -0.80 -9.15
N MET A 59 -2.47 -1.91 -9.03
CA MET A 59 -3.57 -2.28 -9.93
C MET A 59 -4.68 -1.23 -9.94
N LEU A 60 -4.89 -0.54 -8.82
CA LEU A 60 -5.84 0.58 -8.74
C LEU A 60 -5.40 1.77 -9.62
N SER A 61 -4.10 2.04 -9.75
CA SER A 61 -3.59 3.04 -10.71
C SER A 61 -3.82 2.61 -12.15
N VAL A 62 -3.59 1.33 -12.47
CA VAL A 62 -3.84 0.79 -13.83
C VAL A 62 -5.30 1.00 -14.21
N TRP A 63 -6.22 0.60 -13.33
CA TRP A 63 -7.65 0.76 -13.56
C TRP A 63 -8.07 2.22 -13.64
N GLU A 64 -7.54 3.08 -12.77
CA GLU A 64 -7.81 4.51 -12.81
C GLU A 64 -7.38 5.11 -14.15
N ASN A 65 -6.15 4.85 -14.59
CA ASN A 65 -5.63 5.35 -15.86
C ASN A 65 -6.40 4.80 -17.06
N GLN A 66 -6.82 3.53 -17.04
CA GLN A 66 -7.68 2.97 -18.09
C GLN A 66 -9.05 3.65 -18.15
N ILE A 67 -9.66 3.95 -17.01
CA ILE A 67 -10.95 4.68 -16.96
C ILE A 67 -10.74 6.12 -17.41
N ARG A 68 -9.71 6.81 -16.92
CA ARG A 68 -9.38 8.19 -17.32
C ARG A 68 -9.11 8.30 -18.81
N ALA A 69 -8.32 7.39 -19.39
CA ALA A 69 -8.03 7.37 -20.82
C ALA A 69 -9.29 7.24 -21.69
N ARG A 70 -10.31 6.51 -21.22
CA ARG A 70 -11.59 6.34 -21.94
C ARG A 70 -12.57 7.48 -21.67
N ALA A 71 -12.61 7.99 -20.45
CA ALA A 71 -13.62 8.94 -19.99
C ALA A 71 -13.25 10.40 -20.28
N ALA A 72 -11.97 10.74 -20.16
CA ALA A 72 -11.41 12.07 -20.33
C ALA A 72 -9.96 11.94 -20.86
N PRO A 73 -9.79 11.73 -22.19
CA PRO A 73 -8.47 11.58 -22.80
C PRO A 73 -7.53 12.72 -22.43
N GLY A 74 -6.28 12.40 -22.09
CA GLY A 74 -5.28 13.38 -21.62
C GLY A 74 -5.25 13.60 -20.10
N THR A 75 -6.21 13.04 -19.33
CA THR A 75 -6.20 13.10 -17.85
C THR A 75 -5.53 11.89 -17.19
N ALA A 76 -5.20 10.86 -17.97
CA ALA A 76 -4.39 9.75 -17.48
C ALA A 76 -2.98 10.26 -17.14
N TYR A 77 -2.40 9.76 -16.06
CA TYR A 77 -1.10 10.21 -15.57
C TYR A 77 -0.01 9.17 -15.79
N THR A 78 1.20 9.66 -15.98
CA THR A 78 2.43 8.86 -16.01
C THR A 78 3.09 8.89 -14.64
N GLY A 79 3.56 7.74 -14.18
CA GLY A 79 4.16 7.61 -12.85
C GLY A 79 3.21 7.01 -11.80
N GLY A 80 3.59 7.11 -10.53
CA GLY A 80 2.85 6.53 -9.42
C GLY A 80 1.69 7.40 -8.94
N PHE A 81 0.67 6.77 -8.34
CA PHE A 81 -0.46 7.45 -7.71
C PHE A 81 -0.01 8.59 -6.79
N ILE A 82 0.97 8.32 -5.92
CA ILE A 82 1.44 9.30 -4.94
C ILE A 82 2.10 10.49 -5.63
N SER A 83 2.95 10.29 -6.66
CA SER A 83 3.59 11.41 -7.33
C SER A 83 2.59 12.30 -8.06
N HIS A 84 1.59 11.69 -8.70
CA HIS A 84 0.53 12.43 -9.38
C HIS A 84 -0.25 13.33 -8.41
N TYR A 85 -0.79 12.76 -7.33
CA TYR A 85 -1.63 13.50 -6.40
C TYR A 85 -0.84 14.38 -5.42
N ALA A 86 0.37 14.00 -5.03
CA ALA A 86 1.26 14.86 -4.26
C ALA A 86 1.73 16.07 -5.10
N GLY A 87 1.97 15.86 -6.40
CA GLY A 87 2.30 16.93 -7.34
C GLY A 87 1.18 17.97 -7.46
N TRP A 88 -0.08 17.53 -7.46
CA TRP A 88 -1.24 18.44 -7.38
C TRP A 88 -1.26 19.28 -6.09
N ALA A 89 -0.78 18.74 -4.98
CA ALA A 89 -0.63 19.46 -3.72
C ALA A 89 0.65 20.32 -3.64
N GLY A 90 1.46 20.37 -4.71
CA GLY A 90 2.73 21.09 -4.72
C GLY A 90 3.87 20.39 -3.95
N ILE A 91 3.70 19.11 -3.61
CA ILE A 91 4.69 18.33 -2.87
C ILE A 91 5.56 17.56 -3.86
N PRO A 92 6.88 17.85 -3.95
CA PRO A 92 7.76 17.17 -4.89
C PRO A 92 8.00 15.73 -4.43
N TRP A 93 7.32 14.77 -5.05
CA TRP A 93 7.49 13.34 -4.78
C TRP A 93 8.13 12.62 -5.98
N ARG A 94 9.16 11.80 -5.73
CA ARG A 94 9.84 11.04 -6.77
C ARG A 94 9.36 9.60 -6.78
N ASP A 95 8.85 9.13 -7.92
CA ASP A 95 8.35 7.75 -8.08
C ASP A 95 9.38 6.66 -7.79
N LYS A 96 10.66 6.97 -8.02
CA LYS A 96 11.77 6.07 -7.70
C LYS A 96 11.85 5.71 -6.21
N LEU A 97 11.25 6.50 -5.31
CA LEU A 97 11.20 6.23 -3.88
C LEU A 97 10.01 5.37 -3.48
N THR A 98 8.93 5.38 -4.25
CA THR A 98 7.66 4.73 -3.88
C THR A 98 7.79 3.20 -3.85
N LEU A 99 8.41 2.62 -4.87
CA LEU A 99 8.65 1.17 -4.95
C LEU A 99 9.56 0.64 -3.81
N PRO A 100 10.78 1.16 -3.60
CA PRO A 100 11.64 0.67 -2.53
C PRO A 100 11.04 0.93 -1.14
N LEU A 101 10.29 2.02 -0.95
CA LEU A 101 9.56 2.26 0.30
C LEU A 101 8.48 1.20 0.52
N ALA A 102 7.63 0.93 -0.48
CA ALA A 102 6.61 -0.10 -0.41
C ALA A 102 7.23 -1.48 -0.11
N VAL A 103 8.26 -1.87 -0.87
CA VAL A 103 8.97 -3.14 -0.68
C VAL A 103 9.58 -3.23 0.72
N SER A 104 10.21 -2.16 1.21
CA SER A 104 10.80 -2.15 2.56
C SER A 104 9.73 -2.33 3.64
N LEU A 105 8.59 -1.65 3.53
CA LEU A 105 7.49 -1.77 4.48
C LEU A 105 6.86 -3.18 4.47
N ILE A 106 6.76 -3.80 3.29
CA ILE A 106 6.29 -5.18 3.13
C ILE A 106 7.28 -6.17 3.77
N VAL A 107 8.57 -6.06 3.42
CA VAL A 107 9.64 -6.94 3.95
C VAL A 107 9.72 -6.84 5.47
N LEU A 108 9.69 -5.63 6.02
CA LEU A 108 9.69 -5.40 7.46
C LEU A 108 8.44 -5.99 8.13
N GLY A 109 7.26 -5.85 7.51
CA GLY A 109 6.01 -6.45 7.98
C GLY A 109 6.08 -7.98 8.03
N VAL A 110 6.55 -8.61 6.96
CA VAL A 110 6.72 -10.07 6.88
C VAL A 110 7.76 -10.58 7.88
N ALA A 111 8.91 -9.92 7.97
CA ALA A 111 9.95 -10.29 8.93
C ALA A 111 9.46 -10.20 10.38
N ALA A 112 8.69 -9.15 10.71
CA ALA A 112 8.09 -8.99 12.03
C ALA A 112 7.11 -10.13 12.35
N LEU A 113 6.31 -10.58 11.40
CA LEU A 113 5.41 -11.71 11.56
C LEU A 113 6.14 -13.02 11.80
N LEU A 114 7.13 -13.33 10.96
CA LEU A 114 7.91 -14.56 11.07
C LEU A 114 8.58 -14.64 12.45
N ARG A 115 9.15 -13.52 12.91
CA ARG A 115 9.72 -13.40 14.25
C ARG A 115 8.70 -13.69 15.35
N ARG A 116 7.46 -13.20 15.21
CA ARG A 116 6.37 -13.45 16.18
C ARG A 116 5.90 -14.89 16.16
N TRP A 117 5.75 -15.47 14.98
CA TRP A 117 5.37 -16.87 14.80
C TRP A 117 6.41 -17.80 15.43
N TRP A 118 7.70 -17.57 15.18
CA TRP A 118 8.79 -18.32 15.81
C TRP A 118 8.83 -18.15 17.33
N ALA A 119 8.65 -16.94 17.85
CA ALA A 119 8.60 -16.71 19.29
C ALA A 119 7.44 -17.47 19.95
N GLY A 120 6.26 -17.47 19.33
CA GLY A 120 5.10 -18.22 19.80
C GLY A 120 5.26 -19.74 19.70
N HIS A 121 5.95 -20.24 18.68
CA HIS A 121 6.25 -21.67 18.54
C HIS A 121 7.19 -22.15 19.66
N ARG A 122 8.27 -21.42 19.94
CA ARG A 122 9.20 -21.74 21.05
C ARG A 122 8.50 -21.81 22.41
N ALA A 123 7.55 -20.92 22.67
CA ALA A 123 6.82 -20.92 23.93
C ALA A 123 5.92 -22.16 24.14
N ARG A 124 5.42 -22.78 23.06
CA ARG A 124 4.55 -23.98 23.15
C ARG A 124 5.33 -25.28 23.36
N HIS A 125 6.59 -25.33 22.95
CA HIS A 125 7.47 -26.50 23.12
C HIS A 125 8.30 -26.44 24.42
N ALA A 126 8.27 -25.32 25.13
CA ALA A 126 8.95 -25.13 26.40
C ALA A 126 8.02 -25.30 27.63
N ALA A 127 6.72 -25.54 27.39
CA ALA A 127 5.68 -25.79 28.40
C ALA A 127 5.21 -27.25 28.29
#